data_AF-A0A9E3SEC9-F1
#
_entry.id   AF-A0A9E3SEC9-F1
#
_cell.length_a   1.000
_cell.length_b   1.000
_cell.length_c   1.000
_cell.angle_alpha   90.00
_cell.angle_beta   90.00
_cell.angle_gamma   90.00
#
_symmetry.space_group_name_H-M   'P 1'
#
loop_
_entity.id
_entity.type
_entity.pdbx_description
1 polymer ?
#
loop_
_entity_poly.entity_id
_entity_poly.type
_entity_poly.pdbx_seq_one_letter_code
_entity_poly.pdbx_strand_id
1 'polypeptide(L)'
;MRTLSLACAALLLFSLCVAAQDPANAALLSDKEAKNRVEGARRMVQAGDKKSIKALLEALVVERDGWAGREMGLTLAELRGAEGLSAAEKEVLACKKPEEMFAAYWALNGLAQGGTPEATATLKFALEKGHKKDVSLRACAFEAIGESGRTELAELVLAPVSNYKLEDDSGNVFENLAAITAVRKLCPEGDDRAAQKPYLDALIRVLDHSQDDRIKYFAALGLSRITGQPAYLSGSWWRDWLLNGQGGDGEAKQGKTVAFFDAIAVGTRVVFVIDISGSMEWPADMDFRRDPVTGKGKEGGPDYSQVKTKLDLAKVELLWTLQHLPEDYYFNIVVYSSEHRLIDEAETELIQATEENKRKMSIHVLGLKANGGTNIHGSLKRSFGVLRKGKLKDDPALDPKAMLEGADTIFFLTDGFPSWSDDSTAQGYVHPKWGSIGNGYYVQEDAILGDIARMNTFRKVVIHAIAVGKDAAHELMEKLAEQNHGKYVNRG
;
A
#
# COMPACT_ATOMS: atom_id res chain seq x y z
N MET A 1 3.48 -13.91 22.20
CA MET A 1 3.93 -12.61 22.74
C MET A 1 5.35 -12.73 23.29
N ARG A 2 6.36 -12.36 22.51
CA ARG A 2 7.52 -11.62 23.04
C ARG A 2 7.39 -10.25 22.42
N THR A 3 6.63 -9.41 23.10
CA THR A 3 6.60 -7.97 22.89
C THR A 3 8.04 -7.46 22.95
N LEU A 4 8.41 -6.50 22.11
CA LEU A 4 9.28 -5.45 22.62
C LEU A 4 8.52 -4.90 23.83
N SER A 5 8.96 -5.31 25.02
CA SER A 5 8.34 -4.94 26.28
C SER A 5 8.20 -3.41 26.32
N LEU A 6 7.15 -2.88 26.94
CA LEU A 6 7.10 -1.46 27.34
C LEU A 6 8.43 -1.02 28.00
N ALA A 7 9.16 -1.94 28.62
CA ALA A 7 10.50 -1.71 29.15
C ALA A 7 11.56 -1.39 28.07
N CYS A 8 11.53 -2.01 26.89
CA CYS A 8 12.47 -1.68 25.81
C CYS A 8 12.18 -0.31 25.19
N ALA A 9 10.90 0.02 24.97
CA ALA A 9 10.51 1.36 24.55
C ALA A 9 10.91 2.39 25.62
N ALA A 10 10.60 2.14 26.89
CA ALA A 10 11.01 3.01 28.00
C ALA A 10 12.53 3.15 28.15
N LEU A 11 13.31 2.08 27.92
CA LEU A 11 14.78 2.10 27.93
C LEU A 11 15.36 2.90 26.76
N LEU A 12 14.77 2.78 25.56
CA LEU A 12 15.11 3.61 24.40
C LEU A 12 14.77 5.09 24.65
N LEU A 13 13.59 5.37 25.20
CA LEU A 13 13.17 6.72 25.58
C LEU A 13 14.07 7.34 26.66
N PHE A 14 14.50 6.55 27.64
CA PHE A 14 15.46 6.99 28.66
C PHE A 14 16.85 7.26 28.05
N SER A 15 17.30 6.43 27.12
CA SER A 15 18.54 6.62 26.36
C SER A 15 18.50 7.90 25.49
N LEU A 16 17.37 8.17 24.84
CA LEU A 16 17.13 9.38 24.04
C LEU A 16 17.29 10.66 24.87
N CYS A 17 16.70 10.70 26.08
CA CYS A 17 16.80 11.83 26.99
C CYS A 17 18.23 12.09 27.51
N VAL A 18 19.04 11.05 27.66
CA VAL A 18 20.45 11.18 28.10
C VAL A 18 21.37 11.57 26.94
N ALA A 19 21.03 11.20 25.72
CA ALA A 19 21.85 11.43 24.55
C ALA A 19 21.78 12.88 24.03
N ALA A 20 20.61 13.52 24.09
CA ALA A 20 20.41 14.87 23.51
C ALA A 20 21.09 15.98 24.32
N GLN A 21 21.50 17.04 23.62
CA GLN A 21 22.10 18.22 24.25
C GLN A 21 21.06 19.05 25.04
N ASP A 22 19.79 18.96 24.66
CA ASP A 22 18.65 19.51 25.39
C ASP A 22 17.62 18.40 25.72
N PRO A 23 17.60 17.89 26.97
CA PRO A 23 16.69 16.83 27.40
C PRO A 23 15.21 17.20 27.27
N ALA A 24 14.85 18.50 27.30
CA ALA A 24 13.46 18.94 27.17
C ALA A 24 12.95 18.71 25.74
N ASN A 25 13.81 18.93 24.73
CA ASN A 25 13.44 18.66 23.33
C ASN A 25 13.38 17.15 23.05
N ALA A 26 14.23 16.34 23.70
CA ALA A 26 14.21 14.89 23.55
C ALA A 26 12.93 14.26 24.13
N ALA A 27 12.42 14.81 25.23
CA ALA A 27 11.15 14.38 25.80
C ALA A 27 9.99 14.49 24.80
N LEU A 28 9.97 15.54 23.97
CA LEU A 28 8.93 15.75 22.96
C LEU A 28 8.89 14.64 21.90
N LEU A 29 10.03 14.05 21.53
CA LEU A 29 10.08 12.93 20.57
C LEU A 29 9.33 11.68 21.05
N SER A 30 9.01 11.61 22.34
CA SER A 30 8.35 10.50 23.00
C SER A 30 6.92 10.81 23.46
N ASP A 31 6.43 12.00 23.11
CA ASP A 31 5.14 12.50 23.56
C ASP A 31 3.98 11.64 23.02
N LYS A 32 2.90 11.54 23.80
CA LYS A 32 1.71 10.78 23.39
C LYS A 32 1.03 11.42 22.18
N GLU A 33 1.09 12.74 22.06
CA GLU A 33 0.50 13.47 20.95
C GLU A 33 1.47 13.54 19.76
N ALA A 34 1.02 13.05 18.61
CA ALA A 34 1.80 13.03 17.37
C ALA A 34 2.38 14.41 17.00
N LYS A 35 1.61 15.48 17.20
CA LYS A 35 2.04 16.86 16.89
C LYS A 35 3.24 17.31 17.75
N ASN A 36 3.29 16.91 19.01
CA ASN A 36 4.38 17.24 19.91
C ASN A 36 5.66 16.51 19.49
N ARG A 37 5.55 15.26 19.01
CA ARG A 37 6.68 14.52 18.45
C ARG A 37 7.26 15.18 17.20
N VAL A 38 6.40 15.64 16.29
CA VAL A 38 6.81 16.41 15.10
C VAL A 38 7.52 17.71 15.49
N GLU A 39 7.00 18.45 16.47
CA GLU A 39 7.66 19.65 16.98
C GLU A 39 9.01 19.33 17.64
N GLY A 40 9.11 18.23 18.40
CA GLY A 40 10.37 17.72 18.93
C GLY A 40 11.39 17.45 17.84
N ALA A 41 10.98 16.81 16.73
CA ALA A 41 11.83 16.55 15.58
C ALA A 41 12.36 17.83 14.94
N ARG A 42 11.50 18.83 14.75
CA ARG A 42 11.91 20.15 14.23
C ARG A 42 12.98 20.79 15.10
N ARG A 43 12.82 20.74 16.42
CA ARG A 43 13.83 21.27 17.36
C ARG A 43 15.16 20.51 17.29
N MET A 44 15.13 19.19 17.08
CA MET A 44 16.36 18.41 16.87
C MET A 44 17.10 18.84 15.61
N VAL A 45 16.37 19.07 14.51
CA VAL A 45 16.97 19.53 13.25
C VAL A 45 17.52 20.95 13.39
N GLN A 46 16.82 21.84 14.10
CA GLN A 46 17.30 23.20 14.37
C GLN A 46 18.57 23.22 15.22
N ALA A 47 18.71 22.32 16.19
CA ALA A 47 19.95 22.16 16.94
C ALA A 47 21.10 21.69 16.02
N GLY A 48 20.80 20.79 15.08
CA GLY A 48 21.70 20.42 13.97
C GLY A 48 22.96 19.65 14.37
N ASP A 49 23.14 19.36 15.66
CA ASP A 49 24.26 18.61 16.20
C ASP A 49 24.06 17.10 16.07
N LYS A 50 25.16 16.35 16.13
CA LYS A 50 25.16 14.90 15.95
C LYS A 50 24.25 14.15 16.93
N LYS A 51 24.13 14.60 18.18
CA LYS A 51 23.33 13.91 19.21
C LYS A 51 21.84 14.13 18.96
N SER A 52 21.45 15.34 18.63
CA SER A 52 20.07 15.69 18.31
C SER A 52 19.57 14.95 17.07
N ILE A 53 20.36 14.91 15.99
CA ILE A 53 19.99 14.16 14.77
C ILE A 53 19.91 12.66 15.03
N LYS A 54 20.84 12.10 15.82
CA LYS A 54 20.77 10.69 16.20
C LYS A 54 19.50 10.38 17.00
N ALA A 55 19.14 11.24 17.97
CA ALA A 55 17.93 11.06 18.77
C ALA A 55 16.66 11.08 17.92
N LEU A 56 16.57 11.98 16.94
CA LEU A 56 15.47 12.02 15.97
C LEU A 56 15.37 10.69 15.19
N LEU A 57 16.48 10.20 14.66
CA LEU A 57 16.46 8.96 13.86
C LEU A 57 16.12 7.73 14.70
N GLU A 58 16.61 7.65 15.94
CA GLU A 58 16.20 6.61 16.91
C GLU A 58 14.71 6.69 17.24
N ALA A 59 14.13 7.90 17.33
CA ALA A 59 12.69 8.08 17.54
C ALA A 59 11.86 7.62 16.31
N LEU A 60 12.34 7.89 15.09
CA LEU A 60 11.68 7.43 13.86
C LEU A 60 11.59 5.90 13.76
N VAL A 61 12.57 5.15 14.30
CA VAL A 61 12.55 3.67 14.30
C VAL A 61 11.40 3.11 15.14
N VAL A 62 11.03 3.78 16.23
CA VAL A 62 9.95 3.35 17.12
C VAL A 62 8.62 4.01 16.82
N GLU A 63 8.57 4.97 15.89
CA GLU A 63 7.34 5.62 15.47
C GLU A 63 6.40 4.61 14.78
N ARG A 64 5.11 4.71 15.12
CA ARG A 64 4.05 3.82 14.63
C ARG A 64 2.90 4.60 13.99
N ASP A 65 2.80 5.89 14.28
CA ASP A 65 1.92 6.82 13.60
C ASP A 65 2.56 7.23 12.26
N GLY A 66 1.91 6.87 11.17
CA GLY A 66 2.43 7.12 9.83
C GLY A 66 2.55 8.58 9.46
N TRP A 67 1.61 9.40 9.91
CA TRP A 67 1.65 10.83 9.68
C TRP A 67 2.80 11.44 10.47
N ALA A 68 2.89 11.14 11.77
CA ALA A 68 3.95 11.67 12.63
C ALA A 68 5.34 11.29 12.10
N GLY A 69 5.56 10.02 11.74
CA GLY A 69 6.83 9.56 11.22
C GLY A 69 7.25 10.25 9.92
N ARG A 70 6.29 10.42 8.99
CA ARG A 70 6.51 11.18 7.75
C ARG A 70 6.89 12.63 8.05
N GLU A 71 6.12 13.33 8.87
CA GLU A 71 6.35 14.74 9.17
C GLU A 71 7.65 14.95 9.96
N MET A 72 7.95 14.08 10.91
CA MET A 72 9.24 14.06 11.63
C MET A 72 10.40 13.88 10.65
N GLY A 73 10.31 12.93 9.72
CA GLY A 73 11.34 12.72 8.68
C GLY A 73 11.51 13.93 7.77
N LEU A 74 10.41 14.56 7.34
CA LEU A 74 10.42 15.75 6.49
C LEU A 74 11.12 16.95 7.14
N THR A 75 11.20 17.04 8.47
CA THR A 75 11.98 18.09 9.12
C THR A 75 13.45 18.08 8.70
N LEU A 76 14.01 16.91 8.33
CA LEU A 76 15.39 16.81 7.84
C LEU A 76 15.64 17.59 6.54
N ALA A 77 14.59 18.01 5.83
CA ALA A 77 14.70 18.91 4.69
C ALA A 77 15.27 20.29 5.06
N GLU A 78 15.19 20.69 6.33
CA GLU A 78 15.73 21.95 6.86
C GLU A 78 17.20 21.84 7.30
N LEU A 79 17.77 20.63 7.34
CA LEU A 79 19.12 20.39 7.84
C LEU A 79 20.19 20.95 6.88
N ARG A 80 21.09 21.81 7.39
CA ARG A 80 22.15 22.46 6.59
C ARG A 80 23.56 22.26 7.16
N GLY A 81 23.69 21.95 8.45
CA GLY A 81 24.98 21.78 9.11
C GLY A 81 25.68 20.49 8.66
N ALA A 82 26.97 20.59 8.31
CA ALA A 82 27.76 19.44 7.88
C ALA A 82 27.82 18.32 8.93
N GLU A 83 27.90 18.68 10.22
CA GLU A 83 27.89 17.70 11.32
C GLU A 83 26.56 16.92 11.37
N GLY A 84 25.43 17.62 11.33
CA GLY A 84 24.11 17.00 11.33
C GLY A 84 23.87 16.15 10.08
N LEU A 85 24.26 16.64 8.89
CA LEU A 85 24.14 15.88 7.63
C LEU A 85 24.97 14.60 7.67
N SER A 86 26.21 14.67 8.18
CA SER A 86 27.07 13.49 8.36
C SER A 86 26.52 12.51 9.40
N ALA A 87 25.89 13.02 10.47
CA ALA A 87 25.20 12.19 11.44
C ALA A 87 23.99 11.47 10.80
N ALA A 88 23.18 12.19 10.03
CA ALA A 88 22.03 11.64 9.33
C ALA A 88 22.43 10.55 8.32
N GLU A 89 23.44 10.83 7.50
CA GLU A 89 24.04 9.85 6.58
C GLU A 89 24.43 8.57 7.32
N LYS A 90 25.22 8.70 8.39
CA LYS A 90 25.73 7.54 9.13
C LYS A 90 24.60 6.67 9.68
N GLU A 91 23.61 7.26 10.32
CA GLU A 91 22.53 6.52 10.98
C GLU A 91 21.57 5.90 9.96
N VAL A 92 21.21 6.63 8.89
CA VAL A 92 20.34 6.12 7.82
C VAL A 92 21.01 4.96 7.07
N LEU A 93 22.30 5.07 6.74
CA LEU A 93 23.04 4.01 6.05
C LEU A 93 23.31 2.79 6.96
N ALA A 94 23.11 2.93 8.28
CA ALA A 94 23.18 1.83 9.21
C ALA A 94 21.89 1.00 9.29
N CYS A 95 20.77 1.51 8.75
CA CYS A 95 19.50 0.79 8.68
C CYS A 95 19.61 -0.41 7.75
N LYS A 96 19.56 -1.62 8.32
CA LYS A 96 19.74 -2.88 7.57
C LYS A 96 18.55 -3.82 7.68
N LYS A 97 17.69 -3.59 8.66
CA LYS A 97 16.59 -4.50 8.94
C LYS A 97 15.29 -3.99 8.33
N PRO A 98 14.38 -4.88 7.91
CA PRO A 98 13.10 -4.46 7.34
C PRO A 98 12.27 -3.61 8.32
N GLU A 99 12.35 -3.86 9.63
CA GLU A 99 11.67 -3.05 10.65
C GLU A 99 12.20 -1.59 10.74
N GLU A 100 13.39 -1.31 10.22
CA GLU A 100 14.01 0.02 10.17
C GLU A 100 13.69 0.76 8.86
N MET A 101 13.02 0.11 7.90
CA MET A 101 12.79 0.66 6.55
C MET A 101 12.02 1.97 6.57
N PHE A 102 10.97 2.09 7.39
CA PHE A 102 10.20 3.34 7.42
C PHE A 102 11.01 4.50 7.97
N ALA A 103 11.81 4.28 9.02
CA ALA A 103 12.70 5.31 9.54
C ALA A 103 13.71 5.74 8.48
N ALA A 104 14.34 4.78 7.79
CA ALA A 104 15.26 5.06 6.69
C ALA A 104 14.57 5.83 5.56
N TYR A 105 13.38 5.40 5.14
CA TYR A 105 12.62 6.06 4.08
C TYR A 105 12.20 7.47 4.44
N TRP A 106 11.60 7.69 5.62
CA TRP A 106 11.20 9.03 6.05
C TRP A 106 12.39 9.97 6.15
N ALA A 107 13.52 9.48 6.66
CA ALA A 107 14.75 10.25 6.73
C ALA A 107 15.32 10.57 5.35
N LEU A 108 15.43 9.57 4.46
CA LEU A 108 15.89 9.76 3.08
C LEU A 108 14.97 10.70 2.32
N ASN A 109 13.65 10.62 2.52
CA ASN A 109 12.69 11.52 1.88
C ASN A 109 12.90 12.96 2.35
N GLY A 110 13.03 13.20 3.65
CA GLY A 110 13.37 14.53 4.18
C GLY A 110 14.68 15.08 3.61
N LEU A 111 15.74 14.27 3.60
CA LEU A 111 17.03 14.63 2.99
C LEU A 111 16.88 14.92 1.49
N ALA A 112 16.10 14.13 0.76
CA ALA A 112 15.86 14.31 -0.66
C ALA A 112 15.12 15.62 -0.96
N GLN A 113 14.11 15.96 -0.18
CA GLN A 113 13.38 17.24 -0.25
C GLN A 113 14.28 18.44 0.07
N GLY A 114 15.26 18.27 0.97
CA GLY A 114 16.22 19.32 1.33
C GLY A 114 17.22 19.68 0.23
N GLY A 115 17.54 18.74 -0.66
CA GLY A 115 18.31 19.03 -1.88
C GLY A 115 19.79 19.39 -1.68
N THR A 116 20.38 19.21 -0.49
CA THR A 116 21.78 19.57 -0.26
C THR A 116 22.75 18.62 -1.00
N PRO A 117 23.97 19.06 -1.36
CA PRO A 117 24.97 18.19 -1.97
C PRO A 117 25.29 16.94 -1.14
N GLU A 118 25.36 17.07 0.18
CA GLU A 118 25.60 15.98 1.12
C GLU A 118 24.41 15.02 1.16
N ALA A 119 23.18 15.53 1.25
CA ALA A 119 21.97 14.70 1.20
C ALA A 119 21.89 13.92 -0.13
N THR A 120 22.27 14.58 -1.23
CA THR A 120 22.36 13.97 -2.56
C THR A 120 23.39 12.85 -2.57
N ALA A 121 24.58 13.07 -1.97
CA ALA A 121 25.61 12.05 -1.85
C ALA A 121 25.11 10.84 -1.02
N THR A 122 24.37 11.07 0.06
CA THR A 122 23.74 10.01 0.87
C THR A 122 22.76 9.18 0.05
N LEU A 123 21.89 9.81 -0.76
CA LEU A 123 20.96 9.11 -1.64
C LEU A 123 21.69 8.25 -2.69
N LYS A 124 22.73 8.81 -3.32
CA LYS A 124 23.59 8.08 -4.26
C LYS A 124 24.25 6.89 -3.59
N PHE A 125 24.79 7.08 -2.38
CA PHE A 125 25.41 6.01 -1.62
C PHE A 125 24.41 4.90 -1.30
N ALA A 126 23.20 5.25 -0.85
CA ALA A 126 22.14 4.30 -0.55
C ALA A 126 21.78 3.43 -1.77
N LEU A 127 21.80 3.99 -2.98
CA LEU A 127 21.58 3.26 -4.24
C LEU A 127 22.78 2.43 -4.71
N GLU A 128 23.97 3.04 -4.78
CA GLU A 128 25.15 2.47 -5.45
C GLU A 128 26.03 1.61 -4.54
N LYS A 129 26.17 2.03 -3.28
CA LYS A 129 27.22 1.56 -2.35
C LYS A 129 26.70 0.93 -1.06
N GLY A 130 25.38 0.93 -0.83
CA GLY A 130 24.77 -0.07 0.04
C GLY A 130 25.32 -1.44 -0.35
N HIS A 131 25.60 -2.34 0.60
CA HIS A 131 26.07 -3.67 0.19
C HIS A 131 25.06 -4.20 -0.84
N LYS A 132 25.49 -4.90 -1.90
CA LYS A 132 24.57 -5.50 -2.90
C LYS A 132 23.45 -6.39 -2.29
N LYS A 133 23.51 -6.62 -0.97
CA LYS A 133 22.57 -7.36 -0.13
C LYS A 133 21.59 -6.47 0.66
N ASP A 134 21.81 -5.15 0.75
CA ASP A 134 21.04 -4.20 1.56
C ASP A 134 19.84 -3.64 0.77
N VAL A 135 18.99 -4.57 0.34
CA VAL A 135 17.90 -4.24 -0.58
C VAL A 135 16.87 -3.28 0.03
N SER A 136 16.57 -3.45 1.32
CA SER A 136 15.67 -2.57 2.07
C SER A 136 16.05 -1.10 1.95
N LEU A 137 17.33 -0.77 2.08
CA LEU A 137 17.82 0.60 1.99
C LEU A 137 17.68 1.16 0.57
N ARG A 138 17.97 0.34 -0.46
CA ARG A 138 17.79 0.73 -1.87
C ARG A 138 16.32 1.02 -2.20
N ALA A 139 15.40 0.17 -1.74
CA ALA A 139 13.97 0.42 -1.90
C ALA A 139 13.54 1.74 -1.24
N CYS A 140 14.04 2.03 -0.04
CA CYS A 140 13.79 3.31 0.64
C CYS A 140 14.32 4.50 -0.17
N ALA A 141 15.52 4.38 -0.74
CA ALA A 141 16.11 5.42 -1.57
C ALA A 141 15.34 5.63 -2.88
N PHE A 142 14.90 4.56 -3.58
CA PHE A 142 14.05 4.69 -4.78
C PHE A 142 12.75 5.41 -4.47
N GLU A 143 12.03 5.01 -3.41
CA GLU A 143 10.79 5.69 -3.01
C GLU A 143 11.04 7.15 -2.64
N ALA A 144 12.09 7.45 -1.85
CA ALA A 144 12.42 8.82 -1.46
C ALA A 144 12.75 9.71 -2.66
N ILE A 145 13.55 9.23 -3.61
CA ILE A 145 13.92 9.99 -4.83
C ILE A 145 12.69 10.22 -5.71
N GLY A 146 11.87 9.18 -5.90
CA GLY A 146 10.64 9.29 -6.68
C GLY A 146 9.63 10.25 -6.04
N GLU A 147 9.44 10.18 -4.73
CA GLU A 147 8.50 11.05 -3.99
C GLU A 147 8.95 12.52 -3.95
N SER A 148 10.26 12.77 -3.90
CA SER A 148 10.82 14.13 -3.90
C SER A 148 11.04 14.72 -5.29
N GLY A 149 10.79 13.96 -6.36
CA GLY A 149 10.91 14.46 -7.73
C GLY A 149 12.34 14.86 -8.14
N ARG A 150 13.36 14.22 -7.56
CA ARG A 150 14.79 14.53 -7.78
C ARG A 150 15.28 14.03 -9.14
N THR A 151 14.91 14.73 -10.20
CA THR A 151 15.19 14.37 -11.61
C THR A 151 16.68 14.31 -11.94
N GLU A 152 17.54 15.02 -11.23
CA GLU A 152 19.01 14.91 -11.39
C GLU A 152 19.58 13.57 -10.93
N LEU A 153 18.78 12.76 -10.22
CA LEU A 153 19.11 11.39 -9.82
C LEU A 153 18.43 10.34 -10.71
N ALA A 154 17.69 10.75 -11.74
CA ALA A 154 16.90 9.84 -12.57
C ALA A 154 17.74 8.78 -13.27
N GLU A 155 18.97 9.09 -13.71
CA GLU A 155 19.86 8.10 -14.32
C GLU A 155 20.16 6.90 -13.39
N LEU A 156 20.32 7.16 -12.08
CA LEU A 156 20.58 6.11 -11.09
C LEU A 156 19.34 5.24 -10.85
N VAL A 157 18.15 5.81 -10.98
CA VAL A 157 16.88 5.09 -10.90
C VAL A 157 16.59 4.31 -12.18
N LEU A 158 16.91 4.87 -13.33
CA LEU A 158 16.73 4.24 -14.63
C LEU A 158 17.68 3.05 -14.82
N ALA A 159 18.92 3.12 -14.34
CA ALA A 159 19.94 2.10 -14.55
C ALA A 159 19.48 0.66 -14.21
N PRO A 160 18.91 0.33 -13.04
CA PRO A 160 18.44 -1.02 -12.74
C PRO A 160 17.26 -1.44 -13.62
N VAL A 161 16.30 -0.54 -13.89
CA VAL A 161 15.11 -0.85 -14.71
C VAL A 161 15.46 -1.04 -16.18
N SER A 162 16.43 -0.27 -16.68
CA SER A 162 16.91 -0.34 -18.07
C SER A 162 17.78 -1.58 -18.33
N ASN A 163 18.25 -2.23 -17.26
CA ASN A 163 19.05 -3.45 -17.31
C ASN A 163 18.29 -4.67 -16.77
N TYR A 164 16.97 -4.57 -16.60
CA TYR A 164 16.13 -5.63 -16.04
C TYR A 164 16.28 -6.96 -16.79
N LYS A 165 16.33 -8.05 -16.03
CA LYS A 165 16.42 -9.44 -16.49
C LYS A 165 15.49 -10.36 -15.70
N LEU A 166 15.27 -11.56 -16.22
CA LEU A 166 14.40 -12.55 -15.58
C LEU A 166 14.87 -12.95 -14.18
N GLU A 167 16.19 -13.00 -13.94
CA GLU A 167 16.72 -13.35 -12.62
C GLU A 167 16.29 -12.34 -11.54
N ASP A 168 15.98 -11.10 -11.95
CA ASP A 168 15.54 -10.03 -11.07
C ASP A 168 14.13 -10.26 -10.53
N ASP A 169 13.28 -11.10 -11.15
CA ASP A 169 11.95 -11.46 -10.62
C ASP A 169 12.06 -12.22 -9.29
N SER A 170 13.03 -13.13 -9.21
CA SER A 170 13.39 -13.86 -7.98
C SER A 170 14.24 -13.00 -7.04
N GLY A 171 14.84 -11.95 -7.61
CA GLY A 171 15.43 -10.83 -6.91
C GLY A 171 14.36 -10.03 -6.19
N ASN A 172 14.79 -9.32 -5.16
CA ASN A 172 13.93 -8.67 -4.21
C ASN A 172 12.80 -7.79 -4.84
N VAL A 173 11.59 -8.34 -4.87
CA VAL A 173 10.41 -7.78 -5.55
C VAL A 173 10.08 -6.35 -5.12
N PHE A 174 10.23 -6.02 -3.84
CA PHE A 174 9.86 -4.68 -3.36
C PHE A 174 10.85 -3.59 -3.83
N GLU A 175 12.13 -3.91 -4.01
CA GLU A 175 13.08 -2.97 -4.63
C GLU A 175 12.75 -2.71 -6.09
N ASN A 176 12.46 -3.77 -6.85
CA ASN A 176 12.08 -3.64 -8.25
C ASN A 176 10.85 -2.76 -8.40
N LEU A 177 9.82 -3.00 -7.59
CA LEU A 177 8.60 -2.20 -7.61
C LEU A 177 8.83 -0.76 -7.18
N ALA A 178 9.71 -0.50 -6.21
CA ALA A 178 10.10 0.84 -5.81
C ALA A 178 10.82 1.57 -6.96
N ALA A 179 11.78 0.91 -7.63
CA ALA A 179 12.49 1.46 -8.78
C ALA A 179 11.54 1.76 -9.95
N ILE A 180 10.66 0.83 -10.31
CA ILE A 180 9.64 1.00 -11.36
C ILE A 180 8.70 2.17 -11.05
N THR A 181 8.24 2.27 -9.81
CA THR A 181 7.38 3.38 -9.37
C THR A 181 8.11 4.72 -9.42
N ALA A 182 9.40 4.74 -9.04
CA ALA A 182 10.23 5.93 -9.09
C ALA A 182 10.52 6.38 -10.53
N VAL A 183 10.80 5.46 -11.46
CA VAL A 183 10.94 5.77 -12.91
C VAL A 183 9.74 6.55 -13.41
N ARG A 184 8.52 6.11 -13.08
CA ARG A 184 7.29 6.85 -13.46
C ARG A 184 7.27 8.27 -12.89
N LYS A 185 7.57 8.44 -11.59
CA LYS A 185 7.50 9.74 -10.92
C LYS A 185 8.57 10.73 -11.40
N LEU A 186 9.69 10.23 -11.90
CA LEU A 186 10.82 11.03 -12.39
C LEU A 186 10.76 11.30 -13.90
N CYS A 187 9.79 10.70 -14.61
CA CYS A 187 9.59 10.95 -16.02
C CYS A 187 9.17 12.41 -16.23
N PRO A 188 9.81 13.17 -17.15
CA PRO A 188 9.43 14.54 -17.44
C PRO A 188 7.94 14.64 -17.84
N GLU A 189 7.25 15.61 -17.27
CA GLU A 189 5.87 15.93 -17.64
C GLU A 189 5.79 16.57 -19.03
N GLY A 190 4.62 16.49 -19.66
CA GLY A 190 4.34 17.05 -20.98
C GLY A 190 4.49 16.05 -22.12
N ASP A 191 4.61 16.57 -23.35
CA ASP A 191 4.61 15.76 -24.59
C ASP A 191 6.01 15.59 -25.20
N ASP A 192 7.09 15.87 -24.45
CA ASP A 192 8.46 15.66 -24.93
C ASP A 192 8.82 14.17 -24.97
N ARG A 193 8.40 13.52 -26.05
CA ARG A 193 8.66 12.09 -26.28
C ARG A 193 10.15 11.76 -26.29
N ALA A 194 11.02 12.68 -26.70
CA ALA A 194 12.46 12.41 -26.72
C ALA A 194 13.02 12.31 -25.30
N ALA A 195 12.59 13.21 -24.41
CA ALA A 195 12.95 13.17 -23.00
C ALA A 195 12.31 12.00 -22.25
N GLN A 196 11.09 11.59 -22.63
CA GLN A 196 10.38 10.47 -22.00
C GLN A 196 10.88 9.10 -22.48
N LYS A 197 11.46 9.02 -23.68
CA LYS A 197 11.85 7.75 -24.31
C LYS A 197 12.68 6.83 -23.41
N PRO A 198 13.72 7.28 -22.67
CA PRO A 198 14.49 6.39 -21.80
C PRO A 198 13.66 5.72 -20.70
N TYR A 199 12.67 6.43 -20.15
CA TYR A 199 11.77 5.93 -19.13
C TYR A 199 10.80 4.90 -19.71
N LEU A 200 10.23 5.20 -20.88
CA LEU A 200 9.33 4.30 -21.60
C LEU A 200 10.07 3.00 -22.00
N ASP A 201 11.27 3.11 -22.58
CA ASP A 201 12.10 1.96 -22.94
C ASP A 201 12.44 1.07 -21.72
N ALA A 202 12.75 1.69 -20.57
CA ALA A 202 13.05 0.96 -19.34
C ALA A 202 11.83 0.15 -18.85
N LEU A 203 10.64 0.75 -18.82
CA LEU A 203 9.41 0.06 -18.41
C LEU A 203 9.00 -1.04 -19.40
N ILE A 204 9.17 -0.80 -20.72
CA ILE A 204 8.94 -1.81 -21.75
C ILE A 204 9.88 -3.01 -21.56
N ARG A 205 11.15 -2.76 -21.21
CA ARG A 205 12.10 -3.84 -20.94
C ARG A 205 11.62 -4.74 -19.80
N VAL A 206 11.06 -4.16 -18.73
CA VAL A 206 10.46 -4.93 -17.63
C VAL A 206 9.34 -5.82 -18.15
N LEU A 207 8.43 -5.30 -18.97
CA LEU A 207 7.34 -6.09 -19.56
C LEU A 207 7.84 -7.26 -20.43
N ASP A 208 8.93 -7.06 -21.17
CA ASP A 208 9.51 -8.07 -22.06
C ASP A 208 10.22 -9.20 -21.29
N HIS A 209 10.78 -8.93 -20.10
CA HIS A 209 11.67 -9.86 -19.40
C HIS A 209 11.06 -10.46 -18.12
N SER A 210 10.15 -9.76 -17.46
CA SER A 210 9.51 -10.25 -16.24
C SER A 210 8.44 -11.31 -16.55
N GLN A 211 8.37 -12.32 -15.69
CA GLN A 211 7.30 -13.32 -15.58
C GLN A 211 6.43 -13.08 -14.33
N ASP A 212 6.80 -12.14 -13.47
CA ASP A 212 5.99 -11.75 -12.32
C ASP A 212 4.86 -10.80 -12.76
N ASP A 213 3.62 -11.25 -12.61
CA ASP A 213 2.43 -10.50 -13.04
C ASP A 213 2.32 -9.13 -12.38
N ARG A 214 2.79 -9.00 -11.13
CA ARG A 214 2.72 -7.75 -10.38
C ARG A 214 3.78 -6.78 -10.87
N ILE A 215 5.01 -7.24 -11.10
CA ILE A 215 6.07 -6.41 -11.71
C ILE A 215 5.63 -5.90 -13.08
N LYS A 216 5.06 -6.77 -13.92
CA LYS A 216 4.51 -6.38 -15.22
C LYS A 216 3.37 -5.39 -15.10
N TYR A 217 2.45 -5.59 -14.16
CA TYR A 217 1.35 -4.66 -13.91
C TYR A 217 1.84 -3.25 -13.59
N PHE A 218 2.81 -3.12 -12.68
CA PHE A 218 3.36 -1.81 -12.31
C PHE A 218 4.14 -1.15 -13.45
N ALA A 219 4.84 -1.92 -14.29
CA ALA A 219 5.48 -1.39 -15.49
C ALA A 219 4.45 -0.86 -16.51
N ALA A 220 3.39 -1.65 -16.79
CA ALA A 220 2.30 -1.24 -17.66
C ALA A 220 1.52 -0.03 -17.13
N LEU A 221 1.30 0.03 -15.81
CA LEU A 221 0.67 1.19 -15.17
C LEU A 221 1.55 2.43 -15.26
N GLY A 222 2.87 2.28 -15.11
CA GLY A 222 3.83 3.35 -15.35
C GLY A 222 3.72 3.91 -16.76
N LEU A 223 3.74 3.03 -17.76
CA LEU A 223 3.57 3.39 -19.18
C LEU A 223 2.22 4.08 -19.43
N SER A 224 1.13 3.52 -18.90
CA SER A 224 -0.21 4.09 -19.01
C SER A 224 -0.30 5.52 -18.46
N ARG A 225 0.29 5.76 -17.28
CA ARG A 225 0.26 7.09 -16.65
C ARG A 225 1.14 8.12 -17.35
N ILE A 226 2.27 7.71 -17.93
CA ILE A 226 3.13 8.62 -18.71
C ILE A 226 2.46 8.98 -20.06
N THR A 227 1.81 8.02 -20.70
CA THR A 227 1.35 8.14 -22.10
C THR A 227 -0.14 8.46 -22.27
N GLY A 228 -0.93 8.32 -21.20
CA GLY A 228 -2.40 8.39 -21.24
C GLY A 228 -3.07 7.18 -21.91
N GLN A 229 -2.32 6.17 -22.34
CA GLN A 229 -2.87 4.96 -22.97
C GLN A 229 -3.34 3.94 -21.92
N PRO A 230 -4.23 3.00 -22.26
CA PRO A 230 -4.53 1.86 -21.40
C PRO A 230 -3.27 1.06 -21.00
N ALA A 231 -3.31 0.41 -19.83
CA ALA A 231 -2.17 -0.38 -19.31
C ALA A 231 -2.04 -1.74 -20.01
N TYR A 232 -1.45 -1.76 -21.21
CA TYR A 232 -1.17 -3.00 -21.94
C TYR A 232 0.03 -3.76 -21.33
N LEU A 233 -0.07 -5.08 -21.18
CA LEU A 233 1.01 -5.93 -20.66
C LEU A 233 2.03 -6.38 -21.73
N SER A 234 1.82 -6.00 -22.99
CA SER A 234 2.66 -6.41 -24.12
C SER A 234 3.74 -5.35 -24.42
N GLY A 235 5.01 -5.68 -24.19
CA GLY A 235 6.12 -4.80 -24.56
C GLY A 235 6.23 -4.54 -26.07
N SER A 236 5.79 -5.47 -26.92
CA SER A 236 5.73 -5.25 -28.37
C SER A 236 4.67 -4.22 -28.76
N TRP A 237 3.51 -4.22 -28.09
CA TRP A 237 2.47 -3.20 -28.31
C TRP A 237 3.00 -1.79 -28.02
N TRP A 238 3.71 -1.62 -26.90
CA TRP A 238 4.29 -0.34 -26.53
C TRP A 238 5.41 0.12 -27.47
N ARG A 239 6.23 -0.80 -27.99
CA ARG A 239 7.25 -0.49 -29.00
C ARG A 239 6.63 0.01 -30.29
N ASP A 240 5.54 -0.60 -30.73
CA ASP A 240 4.81 -0.15 -31.91
C ASP A 240 4.18 1.23 -31.68
N TRP A 241 3.55 1.44 -30.52
CA TRP A 241 3.00 2.73 -30.13
C TRP A 241 4.07 3.84 -30.11
N LEU A 242 5.27 3.55 -29.58
CA LEU A 242 6.39 4.49 -29.58
C LEU A 242 6.86 4.87 -30.98
N LEU A 243 6.90 3.92 -31.90
CA LEU A 243 7.41 4.13 -33.26
C LEU A 243 6.37 4.79 -34.17
N ASN A 244 5.13 4.34 -34.11
CA ASN A 244 4.11 4.62 -35.11
C ASN A 244 2.95 5.47 -34.58
N GLY A 245 2.88 5.71 -33.26
CA GLY A 245 1.74 6.38 -32.61
C GLY A 245 0.44 5.56 -32.67
N GLN A 246 0.51 4.35 -33.21
CA GLN A 246 -0.56 3.37 -33.27
C GLN A 246 -0.10 2.17 -32.45
N GLY A 247 -0.95 1.69 -31.54
CA GLY A 247 -0.71 0.41 -30.89
C GLY A 247 -0.92 -0.71 -31.90
N GLY A 248 -0.06 -1.72 -31.89
CA GLY A 248 -0.24 -2.89 -32.75
C GLY A 248 -1.50 -3.70 -32.39
N ASP A 249 -1.75 -4.80 -33.11
CA ASP A 249 -2.81 -5.75 -32.78
C ASP A 249 -2.51 -6.44 -31.43
N GLY A 250 -2.96 -5.81 -30.35
CA GLY A 250 -2.82 -6.31 -29.00
C GLY A 250 -4.10 -6.03 -28.24
N GLU A 251 -4.85 -7.09 -27.92
CA GLU A 251 -5.81 -6.98 -26.82
C GLU A 251 -5.03 -6.58 -25.57
N ALA A 252 -5.64 -5.74 -24.73
CA ALA A 252 -5.19 -5.55 -23.35
C ALA A 252 -5.40 -6.88 -22.60
N LYS A 253 -4.56 -7.88 -22.90
CA LYS A 253 -4.60 -9.19 -22.27
C LYS A 253 -4.07 -9.04 -20.87
N GLN A 254 -4.97 -8.67 -19.96
CA GLN A 254 -4.91 -9.10 -18.56
C GLN A 254 -4.83 -10.64 -18.60
N GLY A 255 -3.95 -11.25 -17.79
CA GLY A 255 -3.64 -12.69 -17.84
C GLY A 255 -4.85 -13.61 -17.54
N LYS A 256 -4.62 -14.82 -17.02
CA LYS A 256 -5.72 -15.64 -16.48
C LYS A 256 -6.27 -14.98 -15.21
N THR A 257 -7.06 -13.93 -15.36
CA THR A 257 -7.37 -13.04 -14.25
C THR A 257 -8.74 -13.34 -13.65
N VAL A 258 -8.73 -13.53 -12.34
CA VAL A 258 -9.95 -13.58 -11.52
C VAL A 258 -10.51 -12.18 -11.40
N ALA A 259 -11.83 -12.06 -11.60
CA ALA A 259 -12.53 -10.81 -11.39
C ALA A 259 -13.53 -10.93 -10.24
N PHE A 260 -13.62 -9.87 -9.43
CA PHE A 260 -14.68 -9.65 -8.44
C PHE A 260 -15.33 -8.30 -8.77
N PHE A 261 -16.61 -8.30 -9.12
CA PHE A 261 -17.31 -7.13 -9.66
C PHE A 261 -16.58 -6.43 -10.84
N ASP A 262 -16.00 -7.18 -11.77
CA ASP A 262 -15.19 -6.68 -12.91
C ASP A 262 -13.88 -5.97 -12.51
N ALA A 263 -13.47 -6.07 -11.24
CA ALA A 263 -12.12 -5.68 -10.82
C ALA A 263 -11.23 -6.92 -10.86
N ILE A 264 -10.06 -6.81 -11.48
CA ILE A 264 -9.21 -7.93 -11.85
C ILE A 264 -8.01 -8.05 -10.92
N ALA A 265 -7.78 -9.26 -10.41
CA ALA A 265 -6.66 -9.52 -9.52
C ALA A 265 -5.30 -9.35 -10.23
N VAL A 266 -4.37 -8.74 -9.52
CA VAL A 266 -2.95 -8.63 -9.87
C VAL A 266 -2.15 -9.55 -8.94
N GLY A 267 -1.39 -10.48 -9.53
CA GLY A 267 -0.71 -11.55 -8.78
C GLY A 267 -1.66 -12.66 -8.33
N THR A 268 -1.13 -13.61 -7.55
CA THR A 268 -1.83 -14.86 -7.20
C THR A 268 -2.27 -14.92 -5.73
N ARG A 269 -1.91 -13.93 -4.90
CA ARG A 269 -2.28 -13.86 -3.48
C ARG A 269 -3.36 -12.81 -3.27
N VAL A 270 -4.59 -13.27 -3.05
CA VAL A 270 -5.79 -12.42 -3.03
C VAL A 270 -6.43 -12.42 -1.65
N VAL A 271 -6.75 -11.25 -1.12
CA VAL A 271 -7.58 -11.14 0.10
C VAL A 271 -8.89 -10.44 -0.25
N PHE A 272 -10.00 -11.09 0.06
CA PHE A 272 -11.33 -10.47 -0.01
C PHE A 272 -11.64 -9.84 1.35
N VAL A 273 -12.07 -8.58 1.37
CA VAL A 273 -12.45 -7.87 2.59
C VAL A 273 -13.91 -7.45 2.42
N ILE A 274 -14.79 -8.11 3.15
CA ILE A 274 -16.24 -8.05 2.94
C ILE A 274 -16.91 -7.40 4.13
N ASP A 275 -17.59 -6.28 3.88
CA ASP A 275 -18.45 -5.64 4.86
C ASP A 275 -19.64 -6.53 5.20
N ILE A 276 -19.86 -6.70 6.50
CA ILE A 276 -21.04 -7.34 7.09
C ILE A 276 -21.67 -6.40 8.13
N SER A 277 -21.50 -5.09 7.99
CA SER A 277 -22.16 -4.06 8.80
C SER A 277 -23.68 -4.12 8.68
N GLY A 278 -24.41 -3.56 9.64
CA GLY A 278 -25.87 -3.61 9.67
C GLY A 278 -26.56 -3.03 8.43
N SER A 279 -25.93 -2.07 7.73
CA SER A 279 -26.47 -1.49 6.49
C SER A 279 -26.49 -2.48 5.32
N MET A 280 -25.66 -3.52 5.36
CA MET A 280 -25.63 -4.58 4.33
C MET A 280 -26.93 -5.42 4.29
N GLU A 281 -27.75 -5.35 5.34
CA GLU A 281 -29.08 -5.98 5.39
C GLU A 281 -30.15 -5.20 4.59
N TRP A 282 -29.86 -3.97 4.20
CA TRP A 282 -30.79 -3.15 3.43
C TRP A 282 -30.98 -3.69 2.01
N PRO A 283 -32.11 -3.37 1.36
CA PRO A 283 -32.34 -3.79 -0.02
C PRO A 283 -31.21 -3.37 -0.95
N ALA A 284 -30.82 -4.27 -1.85
CA ALA A 284 -29.96 -3.90 -2.97
C ALA A 284 -30.80 -3.07 -3.95
N ASP A 285 -30.68 -1.73 -3.90
CA ASP A 285 -31.28 -0.83 -4.89
C ASP A 285 -30.49 -0.91 -6.20
N MET A 286 -30.61 -2.05 -6.89
CA MET A 286 -29.91 -2.35 -8.13
C MET A 286 -30.90 -2.39 -9.28
N ASP A 287 -30.62 -1.65 -10.34
CA ASP A 287 -31.23 -1.93 -11.64
C ASP A 287 -30.51 -3.15 -12.24
N PHE A 288 -31.03 -4.36 -11.95
CA PHE A 288 -30.51 -5.64 -12.46
C PHE A 288 -30.48 -5.74 -14.01
N ARG A 289 -30.90 -4.70 -14.73
CA ARG A 289 -30.86 -4.60 -16.20
C ARG A 289 -29.56 -4.01 -16.74
N ARG A 290 -28.67 -3.49 -15.89
CA ARG A 290 -27.30 -3.19 -16.34
C ARG A 290 -26.49 -4.48 -16.32
N ASP A 291 -26.58 -5.22 -17.41
CA ASP A 291 -25.53 -6.16 -17.79
C ASP A 291 -24.16 -5.49 -17.54
N PRO A 292 -23.16 -6.21 -17.01
CA PRO A 292 -21.79 -5.73 -17.01
C PRO A 292 -21.44 -5.19 -18.39
N VAL A 293 -20.90 -3.97 -18.49
CA VAL A 293 -20.71 -3.22 -19.75
C VAL A 293 -19.60 -3.81 -20.64
N THR A 294 -19.28 -5.09 -20.52
CA THR A 294 -18.30 -5.79 -21.37
C THR A 294 -18.99 -6.84 -22.24
N GLY A 295 -19.77 -6.34 -23.21
CA GLY A 295 -20.20 -7.12 -24.37
C GLY A 295 -21.35 -8.09 -24.10
N LYS A 296 -22.26 -8.17 -25.08
CA LYS A 296 -23.32 -9.17 -25.28
C LYS A 296 -23.32 -10.29 -24.23
N GLY A 297 -24.34 -10.29 -23.36
CA GLY A 297 -24.55 -11.26 -22.28
C GLY A 297 -23.91 -12.62 -22.55
N LYS A 298 -22.80 -12.89 -21.86
CA LYS A 298 -22.23 -14.22 -21.82
C LYS A 298 -23.20 -15.09 -21.04
N GLU A 299 -23.69 -16.17 -21.65
CA GLU A 299 -24.23 -17.30 -20.90
C GLU A 299 -23.21 -17.68 -19.80
N GLY A 300 -23.66 -17.73 -18.54
CA GLY A 300 -22.83 -18.12 -17.40
C GLY A 300 -22.20 -16.98 -16.60
N GLY A 301 -22.97 -15.96 -16.18
CA GLY A 301 -22.59 -15.04 -15.09
C GLY A 301 -23.21 -15.45 -13.74
N PRO A 302 -22.98 -14.69 -12.65
CA PRO A 302 -23.61 -14.96 -11.35
C PRO A 302 -25.14 -14.95 -11.43
N ASP A 303 -25.81 -15.84 -10.67
CA ASP A 303 -27.27 -15.86 -10.57
C ASP A 303 -27.75 -14.87 -9.49
N TYR A 304 -28.26 -13.73 -9.94
CA TYR A 304 -28.79 -12.69 -9.05
C TYR A 304 -30.28 -12.87 -8.71
N SER A 305 -30.94 -13.95 -9.14
CA SER A 305 -32.40 -14.13 -8.97
C SER A 305 -32.87 -14.15 -7.51
N GLN A 306 -31.98 -14.49 -6.57
CA GLN A 306 -32.26 -14.55 -5.14
C GLN A 306 -31.72 -13.33 -4.36
N VAL A 307 -31.13 -12.35 -5.03
CA VAL A 307 -30.55 -11.17 -4.37
C VAL A 307 -31.65 -10.25 -3.88
N LYS A 308 -31.75 -10.08 -2.56
CA LYS A 308 -32.69 -9.15 -1.92
C LYS A 308 -31.95 -8.02 -1.21
N THR A 309 -30.88 -8.36 -0.54
CA THR A 309 -30.05 -7.43 0.26
C THR A 309 -28.72 -7.15 -0.40
N LYS A 310 -28.04 -6.08 0.02
CA LYS A 310 -26.66 -5.79 -0.40
C LYS A 310 -25.69 -6.92 0.00
N LEU A 311 -25.92 -7.57 1.15
CA LEU A 311 -25.17 -8.75 1.57
C LEU A 311 -25.40 -9.94 0.65
N ASP A 312 -26.63 -10.17 0.17
CA ASP A 312 -26.90 -11.24 -0.80
C ASP A 312 -26.13 -11.01 -2.10
N LEU A 313 -26.06 -9.76 -2.57
CA LEU A 313 -25.27 -9.39 -3.74
C LEU A 313 -23.78 -9.70 -3.53
N ALA A 314 -23.20 -9.27 -2.40
CA ALA A 314 -21.81 -9.55 -2.07
C ALA A 314 -21.52 -11.05 -1.99
N LYS A 315 -22.45 -11.85 -1.41
CA LYS A 315 -22.33 -13.32 -1.35
C LYS A 315 -22.34 -13.96 -2.73
N VAL A 316 -23.31 -13.61 -3.58
CA VAL A 316 -23.44 -14.19 -4.93
C VAL A 316 -22.18 -13.96 -5.75
N GLU A 317 -21.66 -12.73 -5.73
CA GLU A 317 -20.43 -12.35 -6.43
C GLU A 317 -19.20 -13.05 -5.86
N LEU A 318 -19.08 -13.12 -4.53
CA LEU A 318 -17.94 -13.78 -3.91
C LEU A 318 -17.93 -15.28 -4.18
N LEU A 319 -19.09 -15.95 -4.08
CA LEU A 319 -19.23 -17.37 -4.40
C LEU A 319 -18.86 -17.65 -5.86
N TRP A 320 -19.32 -16.79 -6.78
CA TRP A 320 -18.97 -16.88 -8.19
C TRP A 320 -17.46 -16.74 -8.41
N THR A 321 -16.84 -15.70 -7.85
CA THR A 321 -15.40 -15.48 -7.94
C THR A 321 -14.61 -16.65 -7.35
N LEU A 322 -15.02 -17.16 -6.18
CA LEU A 322 -14.36 -18.31 -5.56
C LEU A 322 -14.38 -19.53 -6.47
N GLN A 323 -15.54 -19.88 -7.06
CA GLN A 323 -15.65 -21.03 -7.97
C GLN A 323 -14.66 -20.95 -9.15
N HIS A 324 -14.44 -19.74 -9.67
CA HIS A 324 -13.57 -19.48 -10.81
C HIS A 324 -12.12 -19.16 -10.44
N LEU A 325 -11.77 -19.18 -9.15
CA LEU A 325 -10.41 -18.97 -8.68
C LEU A 325 -9.51 -20.14 -9.13
N PRO A 326 -8.45 -19.87 -9.93
CA PRO A 326 -7.52 -20.91 -10.38
C PRO A 326 -6.77 -21.55 -9.21
N GLU A 327 -6.46 -22.83 -9.32
CA GLU A 327 -5.86 -23.62 -8.22
C GLU A 327 -4.45 -23.16 -7.82
N ASP A 328 -3.73 -22.44 -8.69
CA ASP A 328 -2.43 -21.83 -8.41
C ASP A 328 -2.53 -20.52 -7.61
N TYR A 329 -3.74 -20.02 -7.35
CA TYR A 329 -3.98 -18.87 -6.48
C TYR A 329 -4.01 -19.27 -5.01
N TYR A 330 -3.66 -18.30 -4.16
CA TYR A 330 -3.82 -18.34 -2.72
C TYR A 330 -4.78 -17.24 -2.29
N PHE A 331 -5.67 -17.54 -1.34
CA PHE A 331 -6.66 -16.57 -0.90
C PHE A 331 -7.01 -16.68 0.58
N ASN A 332 -7.64 -15.63 1.11
CA ASN A 332 -8.41 -15.69 2.35
C ASN A 332 -9.48 -14.58 2.33
N ILE A 333 -10.42 -14.63 3.27
CA ILE A 333 -11.54 -13.70 3.36
C ILE A 333 -11.52 -13.08 4.76
N VAL A 334 -11.36 -11.76 4.82
CA VAL A 334 -11.61 -10.94 5.99
C VAL A 334 -13.06 -10.49 5.93
N VAL A 335 -13.79 -10.66 7.03
CA VAL A 335 -15.14 -10.09 7.19
C VAL A 335 -15.12 -9.08 8.32
N TYR A 336 -15.88 -8.00 8.18
CA TYR A 336 -15.85 -6.94 9.18
C TYR A 336 -17.19 -6.25 9.39
N SER A 337 -17.39 -5.81 10.62
CA SER A 337 -18.40 -4.84 11.04
C SER A 337 -17.75 -3.88 12.05
N SER A 338 -18.22 -3.81 13.29
CA SER A 338 -17.48 -3.16 14.39
C SER A 338 -16.17 -3.88 14.69
N GLU A 339 -16.17 -5.21 14.57
CA GLU A 339 -15.00 -6.07 14.69
C GLU A 339 -14.59 -6.60 13.32
N HIS A 340 -13.34 -7.03 13.18
CA HIS A 340 -12.83 -7.68 11.97
C HIS A 340 -12.21 -9.03 12.31
N ARG A 341 -12.41 -10.02 11.44
CA ARG A 341 -11.84 -11.37 11.59
C ARG A 341 -11.66 -12.06 10.24
N LEU A 342 -10.93 -13.16 10.24
CA LEU A 342 -10.96 -14.09 9.11
C LEU A 342 -12.29 -14.84 9.14
N ILE A 343 -12.86 -15.12 7.96
CA ILE A 343 -14.18 -15.77 7.87
C ILE A 343 -14.19 -17.16 8.51
N ASP A 344 -13.04 -17.84 8.43
CA ASP A 344 -12.71 -19.03 9.19
C ASP A 344 -11.48 -18.74 10.05
N GLU A 345 -11.68 -18.64 11.37
CA GLU A 345 -10.62 -18.35 12.33
C GLU A 345 -9.61 -19.50 12.49
N ALA A 346 -9.97 -20.71 12.05
CA ALA A 346 -9.01 -21.83 12.00
C ALA A 346 -7.96 -21.62 10.89
N GLU A 347 -8.32 -20.93 9.80
CA GLU A 347 -7.46 -20.68 8.65
C GLU A 347 -6.80 -19.30 8.76
N THR A 348 -5.72 -19.21 9.53
CA THR A 348 -5.06 -17.92 9.81
C THR A 348 -4.12 -17.43 8.69
N GLU A 349 -3.98 -18.19 7.61
CA GLU A 349 -3.00 -18.00 6.54
C GLU A 349 -3.70 -17.91 5.18
N LEU A 350 -3.01 -17.46 4.13
CA LEU A 350 -3.52 -17.60 2.77
C LEU A 350 -3.54 -19.09 2.39
N ILE A 351 -4.71 -19.59 2.00
CA ILE A 351 -4.90 -20.99 1.61
C ILE A 351 -4.93 -21.13 0.10
N GLN A 352 -4.41 -22.23 -0.43
CA GLN A 352 -4.45 -22.50 -1.86
C GLN A 352 -5.90 -22.70 -2.32
N ALA A 353 -6.23 -22.23 -3.53
CA ALA A 353 -7.57 -22.30 -4.13
C ALA A 353 -7.94 -23.69 -4.68
N THR A 354 -7.70 -24.73 -3.88
CA THR A 354 -8.17 -26.09 -4.17
C THR A 354 -9.70 -26.15 -4.11
N GLU A 355 -10.32 -27.10 -4.82
CA GLU A 355 -11.78 -27.31 -4.76
C GLU A 355 -12.30 -27.51 -3.32
N GLU A 356 -11.51 -28.20 -2.49
CA GLU A 356 -11.84 -28.42 -1.08
C GLU A 356 -11.89 -27.10 -0.29
N ASN A 357 -10.86 -26.27 -0.42
CA ASN A 357 -10.75 -24.97 0.25
C ASN A 357 -11.80 -23.99 -0.26
N LYS A 358 -12.06 -23.96 -1.57
CA LYS A 358 -13.13 -23.15 -2.18
C LYS A 358 -14.50 -23.54 -1.65
N ARG A 359 -14.80 -24.84 -1.59
CA ARG A 359 -16.07 -25.34 -1.03
C ARG A 359 -16.19 -25.02 0.45
N LYS A 360 -15.12 -25.20 1.23
CA LYS A 360 -15.08 -24.86 2.66
C LYS A 360 -15.42 -23.39 2.87
N MET A 361 -14.71 -22.48 2.20
CA MET A 361 -14.94 -21.04 2.32
C MET A 361 -16.34 -20.63 1.82
N SER A 362 -16.85 -21.26 0.77
CA SER A 362 -18.21 -21.02 0.26
C SER A 362 -19.29 -21.30 1.32
N ILE A 363 -19.11 -22.33 2.16
CA ILE A 363 -20.03 -22.63 3.27
C ILE A 363 -20.04 -21.47 4.29
N HIS A 364 -18.87 -20.94 4.63
CA HIS A 364 -18.76 -19.79 5.53
C HIS A 364 -19.41 -18.54 4.92
N VAL A 365 -19.20 -18.28 3.63
CA VAL A 365 -19.81 -17.14 2.90
C VAL A 365 -21.33 -17.20 2.93
N LEU A 366 -21.93 -18.37 2.67
CA LEU A 366 -23.39 -18.56 2.75
C LEU A 366 -23.93 -18.22 4.15
N GLY A 367 -23.17 -18.53 5.20
CA GLY A 367 -23.52 -18.30 6.60
C GLY A 367 -23.38 -16.86 7.10
N LEU A 368 -22.87 -15.91 6.31
CA LEU A 368 -22.69 -14.53 6.74
C LEU A 368 -24.01 -13.85 7.10
N LYS A 369 -23.95 -12.96 8.10
CA LYS A 369 -25.08 -12.15 8.58
C LYS A 369 -24.58 -10.73 8.83
N ALA A 370 -25.41 -9.74 8.50
CA ALA A 370 -25.12 -8.36 8.78
C ALA A 370 -25.26 -8.08 10.29
N ASN A 371 -24.40 -7.22 10.84
CA ASN A 371 -24.52 -6.67 12.20
C ASN A 371 -23.55 -5.50 12.41
N GLY A 372 -23.73 -4.74 13.48
CA GLY A 372 -22.70 -3.80 13.96
C GLY A 372 -22.43 -2.60 13.05
N GLY A 373 -21.37 -1.86 13.38
CA GLY A 373 -20.87 -0.72 12.62
C GLY A 373 -19.93 -1.13 11.49
N THR A 374 -19.07 -0.21 11.06
CA THR A 374 -18.24 -0.34 9.86
C THR A 374 -16.80 0.08 10.18
N ASN A 375 -15.93 -0.91 10.45
CA ASN A 375 -14.52 -0.73 10.80
C ASN A 375 -13.61 -0.95 9.58
N ILE A 376 -13.57 0.06 8.72
CA ILE A 376 -12.79 0.05 7.48
C ILE A 376 -11.29 -0.07 7.77
N HIS A 377 -10.76 0.71 8.71
CA HIS A 377 -9.33 0.71 9.02
C HIS A 377 -8.86 -0.65 9.53
N GLY A 378 -9.54 -1.20 10.54
CA GLY A 378 -9.15 -2.47 11.17
C GLY A 378 -9.19 -3.62 10.17
N SER A 379 -10.22 -3.68 9.31
CA SER A 379 -10.36 -4.73 8.29
C SER A 379 -9.29 -4.67 7.20
N LEU A 380 -8.96 -3.48 6.70
CA LEU A 380 -7.87 -3.30 5.75
C LEU A 380 -6.52 -3.62 6.40
N LYS A 381 -6.24 -3.12 7.61
CA LYS A 381 -5.03 -3.45 8.37
C LYS A 381 -4.90 -4.96 8.58
N ARG A 382 -6.00 -5.65 8.90
CA ARG A 382 -6.05 -7.11 9.02
C ARG A 382 -5.69 -7.79 7.71
N SER A 383 -6.18 -7.29 6.58
CA SER A 383 -5.89 -7.86 5.25
C SER A 383 -4.40 -7.79 4.89
N PHE A 384 -3.70 -6.69 5.24
CA PHE A 384 -2.24 -6.59 5.13
C PHE A 384 -1.50 -7.57 6.05
N GLY A 385 -2.16 -8.06 7.10
CA GLY A 385 -1.64 -9.01 8.06
C GLY A 385 -1.81 -10.48 7.69
N VAL A 386 -2.52 -10.80 6.59
CA VAL A 386 -2.72 -12.19 6.14
C VAL A 386 -1.48 -12.65 5.38
N LEU A 387 -0.83 -13.71 5.87
CA LEU A 387 0.43 -14.22 5.35
C LEU A 387 0.23 -15.56 4.64
N ARG A 388 1.07 -15.88 3.66
CA ARG A 388 1.16 -17.23 3.11
C ARG A 388 1.53 -18.27 4.17
N LYS A 389 2.37 -17.92 5.14
CA LYS A 389 2.75 -18.83 6.23
C LYS A 389 3.07 -18.12 7.54
N GLY A 390 2.51 -18.63 8.62
CA GLY A 390 2.68 -18.16 9.98
C GLY A 390 1.75 -17.01 10.33
N LYS A 391 2.01 -16.42 11.49
CA LYS A 391 1.21 -15.33 12.04
C LYS A 391 2.01 -14.04 12.03
N LEU A 392 1.34 -12.94 11.72
CA LEU A 392 1.85 -11.59 11.88
C LEU A 392 2.36 -11.39 13.33
N LYS A 393 3.57 -10.84 13.47
CA LYS A 393 4.18 -10.63 14.80
C LYS A 393 4.02 -9.20 15.32
N ASP A 394 3.98 -8.22 14.42
CA ASP A 394 3.95 -6.79 14.72
C ASP A 394 3.00 -6.07 13.74
N ASP A 395 3.04 -4.74 13.65
CA ASP A 395 2.34 -3.95 12.65
C ASP A 395 2.62 -4.50 11.22
N PRO A 396 1.59 -4.74 10.38
CA PRO A 396 1.79 -5.13 8.99
C PRO A 396 2.77 -4.21 8.25
N ALA A 397 2.76 -2.90 8.50
CA ALA A 397 3.70 -1.99 7.86
C ALA A 397 5.16 -2.36 8.16
N LEU A 398 5.46 -2.98 9.30
CA LEU A 398 6.83 -3.23 9.76
C LEU A 398 7.24 -4.70 9.71
N ASP A 399 6.31 -5.62 9.47
CA ASP A 399 6.59 -7.04 9.46
C ASP A 399 7.19 -7.48 8.10
N PRO A 400 8.46 -7.97 8.08
CA PRO A 400 9.12 -8.38 6.84
C PRO A 400 8.40 -9.49 6.09
N LYS A 401 7.79 -10.44 6.81
CA LYS A 401 7.04 -11.52 6.17
C LYS A 401 5.80 -10.97 5.53
N ALA A 402 5.14 -10.04 6.18
CA ALA A 402 3.95 -9.43 5.63
C ALA A 402 4.26 -8.62 4.36
N MET A 403 5.46 -8.02 4.25
CA MET A 403 5.93 -7.41 3.00
C MET A 403 6.20 -8.42 1.87
N LEU A 404 6.76 -9.60 2.19
CA LEU A 404 7.21 -10.58 1.20
C LEU A 404 6.15 -11.62 0.84
N GLU A 405 5.34 -12.03 1.80
CA GLU A 405 4.43 -13.18 1.76
C GLU A 405 2.95 -12.78 1.89
N GLY A 406 2.66 -11.48 2.05
CA GLY A 406 1.30 -10.95 2.14
C GLY A 406 0.53 -10.94 0.83
N ALA A 407 -0.64 -10.32 0.83
CA ALA A 407 -1.49 -10.16 -0.35
C ALA A 407 -0.80 -9.36 -1.47
N ASP A 408 -1.07 -9.74 -2.72
CA ASP A 408 -0.78 -8.93 -3.91
C ASP A 408 -1.97 -8.07 -4.32
N THR A 409 -3.18 -8.61 -4.12
CA THR A 409 -4.44 -7.90 -4.36
C THR A 409 -5.36 -7.98 -3.16
N ILE A 410 -5.99 -6.86 -2.83
CA ILE A 410 -7.11 -6.78 -1.90
C ILE A 410 -8.35 -6.32 -2.67
N PHE A 411 -9.44 -7.09 -2.55
CA PHE A 411 -10.77 -6.66 -2.96
C PHE A 411 -11.52 -6.17 -1.73
N PHE A 412 -11.71 -4.85 -1.62
CA PHE A 412 -12.38 -4.22 -0.50
C PHE A 412 -13.82 -3.83 -0.88
N LEU A 413 -14.82 -4.43 -0.22
CA LEU A 413 -16.24 -4.16 -0.46
C LEU A 413 -16.87 -3.53 0.77
N THR A 414 -17.58 -2.40 0.57
CA THR A 414 -18.35 -1.71 1.62
C THR A 414 -19.63 -1.11 1.05
N ASP A 415 -20.69 -0.99 1.86
CA ASP A 415 -21.87 -0.20 1.54
C ASP A 415 -22.04 1.04 2.41
N GLY A 416 -21.17 1.19 3.42
CA GLY A 416 -21.26 2.23 4.43
C GLY A 416 -19.98 3.04 4.60
N PHE A 417 -20.10 4.08 5.41
CA PHE A 417 -19.02 4.97 5.83
C PHE A 417 -18.33 4.42 7.10
N PRO A 418 -17.06 4.82 7.37
CA PRO A 418 -16.37 4.40 8.58
C PRO A 418 -17.09 4.92 9.83
N SER A 419 -17.73 4.01 10.57
CA SER A 419 -18.54 4.34 11.75
C SER A 419 -17.94 3.81 13.05
N TRP A 420 -16.90 2.97 12.95
CA TRP A 420 -16.19 2.37 14.07
C TRP A 420 -14.72 2.17 13.74
N SER A 421 -13.88 2.05 14.76
CA SER A 421 -12.45 1.74 14.64
C SER A 421 -11.94 1.03 15.90
N ASP A 422 -10.79 0.37 15.81
CA ASP A 422 -10.20 -0.37 16.94
C ASP A 422 -9.84 0.53 18.14
N ASP A 423 -9.66 1.83 17.92
CA ASP A 423 -9.39 2.85 18.95
C ASP A 423 -10.65 3.59 19.43
N SER A 424 -11.83 3.21 18.94
CA SER A 424 -13.10 3.71 19.45
C SER A 424 -13.40 3.13 20.83
N THR A 425 -13.72 4.00 21.79
CA THR A 425 -14.05 3.61 23.18
C THR A 425 -15.51 3.91 23.56
N ALA A 426 -16.19 4.74 22.78
CA ALA A 426 -17.60 5.06 22.96
C ALA A 426 -18.26 5.37 21.60
N GLN A 427 -19.56 5.10 21.53
CA GLN A 427 -20.43 5.56 20.45
C GLN A 427 -21.04 6.92 20.84
N GLY A 428 -21.37 7.78 19.88
CA GLY A 428 -22.08 9.03 20.16
C GLY A 428 -21.45 10.30 19.60
N TYR A 429 -20.34 10.20 18.86
CA TYR A 429 -19.84 11.35 18.10
C TYR A 429 -20.81 11.61 16.94
N VAL A 430 -21.46 12.76 16.91
CA VAL A 430 -22.41 13.10 15.85
C VAL A 430 -21.63 13.69 14.67
N HIS A 431 -21.37 12.85 13.67
CA HIS A 431 -20.85 13.33 12.40
C HIS A 431 -21.96 14.05 11.62
N PRO A 432 -21.72 15.28 11.11
CA PRO A 432 -22.75 16.09 10.44
C PRO A 432 -23.45 15.37 9.27
N LYS A 433 -22.71 14.50 8.56
CA LYS A 433 -23.21 13.73 7.40
C LYS A 433 -23.77 12.35 7.76
N TRP A 434 -23.31 11.75 8.85
CA TRP A 434 -23.42 10.30 9.05
C TRP A 434 -24.09 9.90 10.38
N GLY A 435 -24.45 10.89 11.21
CA GLY A 435 -25.06 10.62 12.50
C GLY A 435 -24.05 10.10 13.52
N SER A 436 -24.49 9.21 14.42
CA SER A 436 -23.71 8.74 15.56
C SER A 436 -22.64 7.71 15.15
N ILE A 437 -21.37 8.07 15.31
CA ILE A 437 -20.20 7.23 15.05
C ILE A 437 -19.34 7.05 16.32
N GLY A 438 -18.35 6.16 16.22
CA GLY A 438 -17.30 5.99 17.24
C GLY A 438 -16.40 7.23 17.36
N ASN A 439 -15.75 7.38 18.53
CA ASN A 439 -14.84 8.48 18.83
C ASN A 439 -13.36 8.22 18.47
N GLY A 440 -13.05 7.10 17.79
CA GLY A 440 -11.69 6.77 17.40
C GLY A 440 -11.15 7.68 16.30
N TYR A 441 -9.82 7.79 16.20
CA TYR A 441 -9.12 8.56 15.18
C TYR A 441 -9.34 7.97 13.77
N TYR A 442 -9.32 6.64 13.67
CA TYR A 442 -9.45 5.91 12.39
C TYR A 442 -10.90 5.76 11.89
N VAL A 443 -11.83 6.57 12.41
CA VAL A 443 -13.12 6.80 11.74
C VAL A 443 -13.03 7.94 10.71
N GLN A 444 -11.93 8.69 10.69
CA GLN A 444 -11.70 9.79 9.75
C GLN A 444 -11.09 9.28 8.44
N GLU A 445 -11.64 9.70 7.31
CA GLU A 445 -11.22 9.26 5.98
C GLU A 445 -9.71 9.50 5.73
N ASP A 446 -9.21 10.69 6.05
CA ASP A 446 -7.79 11.02 5.86
C ASP A 446 -6.85 10.18 6.72
N ALA A 447 -7.27 9.83 7.94
CA ALA A 447 -6.50 8.95 8.83
C ALA A 447 -6.42 7.53 8.27
N ILE A 448 -7.54 7.02 7.74
CA ILE A 448 -7.59 5.72 7.06
C ILE A 448 -6.68 5.73 5.84
N LEU A 449 -6.84 6.71 4.94
CA LEU A 449 -6.07 6.80 3.71
C LEU A 449 -4.57 6.91 4.00
N GLY A 450 -4.18 7.75 4.95
CA GLY A 450 -2.78 7.95 5.34
C GLY A 450 -2.10 6.69 5.88
N ASP A 451 -2.77 5.95 6.77
CA ASP A 451 -2.18 4.73 7.34
C ASP A 451 -2.14 3.56 6.33
N ILE A 452 -3.13 3.48 5.43
CA ILE A 452 -3.11 2.52 4.32
C ILE A 452 -1.99 2.85 3.32
N ALA A 453 -1.81 4.12 2.96
CA ALA A 453 -0.71 4.56 2.12
C ALA A 453 0.65 4.19 2.74
N ARG A 454 0.79 4.37 4.06
CA ARG A 454 1.98 3.92 4.80
C ARG A 454 2.17 2.41 4.64
N MET A 455 1.20 1.59 5.03
CA MET A 455 1.29 0.13 4.94
C MET A 455 1.64 -0.34 3.52
N ASN A 456 1.16 0.39 2.50
CA ASN A 456 1.36 0.02 1.11
C ASN A 456 2.61 0.61 0.43
N THR A 457 3.38 1.45 1.13
CA THR A 457 4.52 2.20 0.56
C THR A 457 5.49 1.31 -0.21
N PHE A 458 5.96 0.21 0.40
CA PHE A 458 6.85 -0.77 -0.27
C PHE A 458 6.10 -1.97 -0.82
N ARG A 459 4.95 -2.27 -0.22
CA ARG A 459 4.21 -3.49 -0.51
C ARG A 459 3.43 -3.44 -1.79
N LYS A 460 3.11 -2.27 -2.35
CA LYS A 460 2.46 -2.10 -3.65
C LYS A 460 1.34 -3.12 -3.93
N VAL A 461 0.54 -3.41 -2.91
CA VAL A 461 -0.68 -4.21 -2.97
C VAL A 461 -1.69 -3.42 -3.76
N VAL A 462 -2.34 -4.08 -4.71
CA VAL A 462 -3.41 -3.47 -5.50
C VAL A 462 -4.70 -3.55 -4.69
N ILE A 463 -5.30 -2.41 -4.35
CA ILE A 463 -6.58 -2.39 -3.62
C ILE A 463 -7.70 -1.96 -4.57
N HIS A 464 -8.56 -2.89 -4.93
CA HIS A 464 -9.81 -2.58 -5.62
C HIS A 464 -10.89 -2.24 -4.60
N ALA A 465 -11.60 -1.14 -4.82
CA ALA A 465 -12.63 -0.65 -3.92
C ALA A 465 -14.00 -0.80 -4.59
N ILE A 466 -14.86 -1.64 -4.02
CA ILE A 466 -16.21 -1.93 -4.49
C ILE A 466 -17.22 -1.27 -3.55
N ALA A 467 -17.90 -0.25 -4.03
CA ALA A 467 -18.99 0.40 -3.32
C ALA A 467 -20.33 -0.22 -3.76
N VAL A 468 -21.15 -0.62 -2.79
CA VAL A 468 -22.50 -1.16 -3.04
C VAL A 468 -23.55 -0.19 -2.50
N GLY A 469 -24.51 0.21 -3.33
CA GLY A 469 -25.55 1.16 -2.98
C GLY A 469 -25.08 2.62 -2.91
N LYS A 470 -26.05 3.53 -2.80
CA LYS A 470 -25.86 5.00 -2.88
C LYS A 470 -25.29 5.63 -1.61
N ASP A 471 -25.35 4.92 -0.50
CA ASP A 471 -24.93 5.40 0.83
C ASP A 471 -23.47 5.06 1.14
N ALA A 472 -22.77 4.39 0.21
CA ALA A 472 -21.38 4.02 0.38
C ALA A 472 -20.49 5.26 0.48
N ALA A 473 -19.34 5.12 1.14
CA ALA A 473 -18.32 6.17 1.21
C ALA A 473 -17.56 6.31 -0.12
N HIS A 474 -18.27 6.69 -1.19
CA HIS A 474 -17.77 6.72 -2.56
C HIS A 474 -16.46 7.51 -2.70
N GLU A 475 -16.33 8.68 -2.06
CA GLU A 475 -15.12 9.50 -2.11
C GLU A 475 -13.91 8.79 -1.46
N LEU A 476 -14.09 8.23 -0.26
CA LEU A 476 -13.07 7.41 0.41
C LEU A 476 -12.67 6.22 -0.46
N MET A 477 -13.64 5.51 -1.04
CA MET A 477 -13.42 4.32 -1.85
C MET A 477 -12.66 4.62 -3.14
N GLU A 478 -13.00 5.72 -3.82
CA GLU A 478 -12.31 6.18 -5.02
C GLU A 478 -10.85 6.54 -4.72
N LYS A 479 -10.62 7.37 -3.69
CA LYS A 479 -9.26 7.72 -3.22
C LYS A 479 -8.47 6.48 -2.79
N LEU A 480 -9.11 5.54 -2.09
CA LEU A 480 -8.49 4.30 -1.65
C LEU A 480 -8.02 3.44 -2.83
N ALA A 481 -8.85 3.29 -3.87
CA ALA A 481 -8.45 2.54 -5.06
C ALA A 481 -7.33 3.28 -5.84
N GLU A 482 -7.48 4.58 -6.04
CA GLU A 482 -6.51 5.39 -6.80
C GLU A 482 -5.11 5.37 -6.18
N GLN A 483 -5.02 5.63 -4.87
CA GLN A 483 -3.74 5.68 -4.15
C GLN A 483 -3.05 4.30 -4.11
N ASN A 484 -3.82 3.21 -4.21
CA ASN A 484 -3.33 1.84 -4.16
C ASN A 484 -3.41 1.15 -5.53
N HIS A 485 -3.41 1.92 -6.62
CA HIS A 485 -3.25 1.42 -7.99
C HIS A 485 -4.32 0.41 -8.43
N GLY A 486 -5.49 0.40 -7.77
CA GLY A 486 -6.60 -0.48 -8.09
C GLY A 486 -7.68 0.21 -8.92
N LYS A 487 -8.86 -0.38 -8.85
CA LYS A 487 -10.06 0.04 -9.59
C LYS A 487 -11.16 0.33 -8.59
N TYR A 488 -11.79 1.48 -8.74
CA TYR A 488 -13.03 1.79 -8.06
C TYR A 488 -14.21 1.26 -8.87
N VAL A 489 -15.12 0.55 -8.22
CA VAL A 489 -16.33 -0.02 -8.84
C VAL A 489 -17.54 0.46 -8.05
N ASN A 490 -18.46 1.15 -8.71
CA ASN A 490 -19.72 1.59 -8.13
C ASN A 490 -20.86 0.66 -8.57
N ARG A 491 -21.57 0.06 -7.60
CA ARG A 491 -22.73 -0.81 -7.77
C ARG A 491 -23.91 -0.25 -6.97
N GLY A 492 -24.38 0.95 -7.34
CA GLY A 492 -25.47 1.67 -6.69
C GLY A 492 -26.07 2.78 -7.54
#